data_AF-A0A419EG52-F1
#
_entry.id   AF-A0A419EG52-F1
#
_cell.length_a   1.000
_cell.length_b   1.000
_cell.length_c   1.000
_cell.angle_alpha   90.00
_cell.angle_beta   90.00
_cell.angle_gamma   90.00
#
_symmetry.space_group_name_H-M   'P 1'
#
loop_
_entity.id
_entity.type
_entity.pdbx_description
1 polymer ?
#
loop_
_entity_poly.entity_id
_entity_poly.type
_entity_poly.pdbx_seq_one_letter_code
_entity_poly.pdbx_strand_id
1 'polypeptide(L)'
;MRKTTISYKIIKLKKIFSLQKKNDPKKNGKVISGDAIMSNDNDTKLEVLSNHYSETFMLLKEAVAKRDRLFLYMLTVIFIILLYMNTPTVVSSWINSFLGSQVGLDANNNPINVIDVSFIGAVFWFGLLSISHTYFQTVLHVERQWNYVYKLEGQLSAYFDDKAFIREGKHYRDQKRKFSSWTKFIFWNLSPTLLFVFVVFWLVFLFKESGAPIGYLAIDSLTSVSLLISMGLYLLALYKKK
;
A
#
# COMPACT_ATOMS: atom_id res chain seq x y z
N MET A 1 9.04 -22.54 5.65
CA MET A 1 9.64 -23.60 4.79
C MET A 1 10.05 -23.16 3.36
N ARG A 2 10.06 -21.87 2.96
CA ARG A 2 10.38 -21.43 1.57
C ARG A 2 11.79 -20.84 1.34
N LYS A 3 12.62 -20.66 2.38
CA LYS A 3 13.94 -20.01 2.25
C LYS A 3 15.03 -20.92 1.67
N THR A 4 14.91 -22.24 1.80
CA THR A 4 15.93 -23.21 1.35
C THR A 4 15.93 -23.42 -0.16
N THR A 5 14.79 -23.35 -0.84
CA THR A 5 14.68 -23.63 -2.28
C THR A 5 15.34 -22.55 -3.16
N ILE A 6 15.37 -21.29 -2.71
CA ILE A 6 15.99 -20.18 -3.45
C ILE A 6 17.53 -20.27 -3.38
N SER A 7 18.07 -20.66 -2.22
CA SER A 7 19.51 -20.82 -2.02
C SER A 7 20.11 -21.90 -2.94
N TYR A 8 19.41 -23.05 -3.10
CA TYR A 8 19.85 -24.11 -4.02
C TYR A 8 19.88 -23.68 -5.49
N LYS A 9 18.97 -22.79 -5.91
CA LYS A 9 18.91 -22.31 -7.31
C LYS A 9 20.07 -21.36 -7.62
N ILE A 10 20.45 -20.50 -6.66
CA ILE A 10 21.59 -19.57 -6.79
C ILE A 10 22.93 -20.32 -6.77
N ILE A 11 23.08 -21.34 -5.93
CA ILE A 11 24.29 -22.17 -5.87
C ILE A 11 24.47 -22.97 -7.17
N LYS A 12 23.38 -23.49 -7.75
CA LYS A 12 23.44 -24.23 -9.03
C LYS A 12 23.82 -23.32 -10.21
N LEU A 13 23.35 -22.07 -10.23
CA LEU A 13 23.72 -21.07 -11.24
C LEU A 13 25.19 -20.64 -11.13
N LYS A 14 25.72 -20.41 -9.92
CA LYS A 14 27.15 -20.12 -9.71
C LYS A 14 28.06 -21.28 -10.15
N LYS A 15 27.64 -22.53 -9.96
CA LYS A 15 28.41 -23.72 -10.37
C LYS A 15 28.43 -23.93 -11.90
N ILE A 16 27.36 -23.55 -12.60
CA ILE A 16 27.31 -23.61 -14.06
C ILE A 16 28.21 -22.53 -14.67
N PHE A 17 28.18 -21.31 -14.14
CA PHE A 17 29.06 -20.22 -14.58
C PHE A 17 30.56 -20.48 -14.31
N SER A 18 30.90 -21.14 -13.20
CA SER A 18 32.30 -21.47 -12.89
C SER A 18 32.86 -22.62 -13.75
N LEU A 19 32.00 -23.53 -14.23
CA LEU A 19 32.39 -24.61 -15.14
C LEU A 19 32.56 -24.11 -16.58
N GLN A 20 31.81 -23.10 -17.01
CA GLN A 20 31.96 -22.51 -18.34
C GLN A 20 33.28 -21.72 -18.47
N LYS A 21 33.75 -21.10 -17.38
CA LYS A 21 35.01 -20.33 -17.35
C LYS A 21 36.29 -21.19 -17.36
N LYS A 22 36.18 -22.51 -17.08
CA LYS A 22 37.35 -23.40 -16.96
C LYS A 22 37.71 -24.16 -18.25
N ASN A 23 36.87 -24.06 -19.29
CA ASN A 23 36.99 -24.84 -20.53
C ASN A 23 37.45 -24.04 -21.76
N ASP A 24 38.12 -22.89 -21.58
CA ASP A 24 38.76 -22.16 -22.69
C ASP A 24 40.27 -22.41 -22.75
N PRO A 25 40.77 -23.29 -23.64
CA PRO A 25 42.19 -23.52 -23.83
C PRO A 25 42.74 -22.56 -24.88
N LYS A 26 43.09 -21.32 -24.48
CA LYS A 26 44.18 -20.50 -25.05
C LYS A 26 44.12 -19.06 -24.55
N LYS A 27 45.07 -18.71 -23.68
CA LYS A 27 45.94 -17.52 -23.84
C LYS A 27 46.88 -17.39 -22.64
N ASN A 28 48.05 -18.01 -22.76
CA ASN A 28 49.28 -17.45 -22.21
C ASN A 28 49.67 -16.29 -23.12
N GLY A 29 49.78 -15.08 -22.57
CA GLY A 29 50.14 -13.89 -23.33
C GLY A 29 49.59 -12.64 -22.66
N LYS A 30 50.40 -12.07 -21.76
CA LYS A 30 50.16 -10.82 -21.04
C LYS A 30 50.02 -9.66 -22.04
N VAL A 31 48.78 -9.34 -22.40
CA VAL A 31 48.37 -8.02 -22.90
C VAL A 31 47.14 -7.67 -22.07
N ILE A 32 47.28 -6.73 -21.13
CA ILE A 32 46.14 -6.18 -20.40
C ILE A 32 45.43 -5.26 -21.41
N SER A 33 44.53 -5.87 -22.20
CA SER A 33 43.72 -5.19 -23.21
C SER A 33 42.64 -4.37 -22.51
N GLY A 34 42.45 -3.11 -22.94
CA GLY A 34 41.38 -2.23 -22.45
C GLY A 34 39.97 -2.82 -22.56
N ASP A 35 39.77 -3.81 -23.43
CA ASP A 35 38.52 -4.55 -23.58
C ASP A 35 38.13 -5.36 -22.34
N ALA A 36 39.12 -5.90 -21.60
CA ALA A 36 38.85 -6.71 -20.42
C ALA A 36 38.36 -5.84 -19.24
N ILE A 37 38.88 -4.61 -19.14
CA ILE A 37 38.48 -3.65 -18.11
C ILE A 37 37.09 -3.08 -18.41
N MET A 38 36.78 -2.78 -19.68
CA MET A 38 35.45 -2.33 -20.11
C MET A 38 34.35 -3.41 -19.96
N SER A 39 34.67 -4.69 -20.21
CA SER A 39 33.66 -5.76 -20.04
C SER A 39 33.27 -5.95 -18.56
N ASN A 40 34.24 -5.84 -17.65
CA ASN A 40 34.01 -5.99 -16.21
C ASN A 40 33.14 -4.86 -15.63
N ASP A 41 33.28 -3.64 -16.16
CA ASP A 41 32.47 -2.48 -15.75
C ASP A 41 31.01 -2.61 -16.23
N ASN A 42 30.79 -3.06 -17.47
CA ASN A 42 29.44 -3.29 -18.00
C ASN A 42 28.72 -4.44 -17.28
N ASP A 43 29.41 -5.54 -17.00
CA ASP A 43 28.83 -6.67 -16.25
C ASP A 43 28.47 -6.25 -14.82
N THR A 44 29.33 -5.47 -14.16
CA THR A 44 29.07 -4.92 -12.82
C THR A 44 27.89 -3.97 -12.82
N LYS A 45 27.81 -3.05 -13.80
CA LYS A 45 26.69 -2.12 -13.96
C LYS A 45 25.37 -2.85 -14.19
N LEU A 46 25.40 -3.91 -15.01
CA LEU A 46 24.24 -4.75 -15.28
C LEU A 46 23.79 -5.51 -14.03
N GLU A 47 24.73 -6.06 -13.26
CA GLU A 47 24.43 -6.73 -11.98
C GLU A 47 23.80 -5.76 -10.98
N VAL A 48 24.38 -4.56 -10.81
CA VAL A 48 23.84 -3.51 -9.92
C VAL A 48 22.43 -3.10 -10.36
N LEU A 49 22.20 -2.89 -11.66
CA LEU A 49 20.89 -2.51 -12.19
C LEU A 49 19.84 -3.62 -11.98
N SER A 50 20.21 -4.88 -12.23
CA SER A 50 19.34 -6.04 -12.00
C SER A 50 18.98 -6.20 -10.52
N ASN A 51 19.96 -6.03 -9.62
CA ASN A 51 19.72 -6.10 -8.17
C ASN A 51 18.79 -4.97 -7.72
N HIS A 52 19.07 -3.74 -8.15
CA HIS A 52 18.22 -2.57 -7.85
C HIS A 52 16.78 -2.73 -8.36
N TYR A 53 16.61 -3.27 -9.57
CA TYR A 53 15.28 -3.60 -10.10
C TYR A 53 14.57 -4.63 -9.21
N SER A 54 15.24 -5.71 -8.83
CA SER A 54 14.65 -6.76 -7.98
C SER A 54 14.24 -6.22 -6.61
N GLU A 55 15.08 -5.40 -5.98
CA GLU A 55 14.78 -4.75 -4.70
C GLU A 55 13.60 -3.79 -4.81
N THR A 56 13.61 -2.92 -5.82
CA THR A 56 12.51 -1.99 -6.09
C THR A 56 11.19 -2.73 -6.32
N PHE A 57 11.22 -3.84 -7.06
CA PHE A 57 10.04 -4.66 -7.30
C PHE A 57 9.49 -5.30 -6.00
N MET A 58 10.39 -5.73 -5.10
CA MET A 58 9.98 -6.25 -3.80
C MET A 58 9.30 -5.17 -2.94
N LEU A 59 9.86 -3.96 -2.90
CA LEU A 59 9.25 -2.81 -2.20
C LEU A 59 7.88 -2.45 -2.78
N LEU A 60 7.74 -2.49 -4.11
CA LEU A 60 6.47 -2.26 -4.79
C LEU A 60 5.41 -3.28 -4.36
N LYS A 61 5.77 -4.58 -4.31
CA LYS A 61 4.84 -5.64 -3.88
C LYS A 61 4.37 -5.43 -2.44
N GLU A 62 5.27 -5.02 -1.55
CA GLU A 62 4.93 -4.70 -0.16
C GLU A 62 4.01 -3.49 -0.06
N ALA A 63 4.25 -2.44 -0.86
CA ALA A 63 3.40 -1.26 -0.91
C ALA A 63 1.99 -1.60 -1.44
N VAL A 64 1.88 -2.47 -2.45
CA VAL A 64 0.58 -2.97 -2.95
C VAL A 64 -0.17 -3.74 -1.86
N ALA A 65 0.50 -4.65 -1.15
CA ALA A 65 -0.13 -5.38 -0.05
C ALA A 65 -0.54 -4.46 1.11
N LYS A 66 0.25 -3.41 1.39
CA LYS A 66 -0.11 -2.38 2.38
C LYS A 66 -1.38 -1.63 1.97
N ARG A 67 -1.49 -1.20 0.70
CA ARG A 67 -2.70 -0.54 0.16
C ARG A 67 -3.93 -1.42 0.37
N ASP A 68 -3.84 -2.70 0.01
CA ASP A 68 -4.97 -3.62 0.07
C ASP A 68 -5.45 -3.83 1.51
N ARG A 69 -4.53 -3.96 2.47
CA ARG A 69 -4.87 -4.02 3.90
C ARG A 69 -5.51 -2.73 4.41
N LEU A 70 -4.96 -1.57 4.03
CA LEU A 70 -5.51 -0.27 4.44
C LEU A 70 -6.93 -0.06 3.89
N PHE A 71 -7.20 -0.50 2.66
CA PHE A 71 -8.54 -0.47 2.10
C PHE A 71 -9.52 -1.30 2.94
N LEU A 72 -9.15 -2.52 3.33
CA LEU A 72 -9.98 -3.36 4.20
C LEU A 72 -10.18 -2.72 5.58
N TYR A 73 -9.13 -2.18 6.21
CA TYR A 73 -9.26 -1.49 7.49
C TYR A 73 -10.20 -0.29 7.41
N MET A 74 -10.13 0.48 6.32
CA MET A 74 -11.05 1.60 6.08
C MET A 74 -12.51 1.12 5.99
N LEU A 75 -12.78 0.06 5.24
CA LEU A 75 -14.13 -0.52 5.13
C LEU A 75 -14.64 -1.01 6.49
N THR A 76 -13.80 -1.69 7.27
CA THR A 76 -14.16 -2.15 8.61
C THR A 76 -14.50 -0.98 9.54
N VAL A 77 -13.70 0.09 9.52
CA VAL A 77 -13.98 1.28 10.35
C VAL A 77 -15.26 1.97 9.90
N ILE A 78 -15.49 2.14 8.59
CA ILE A 78 -16.75 2.68 8.05
C ILE A 78 -17.93 1.84 8.53
N PHE A 79 -17.83 0.51 8.45
CA PHE A 79 -18.88 -0.39 8.91
C PHE A 79 -19.17 -0.22 10.41
N ILE A 80 -18.14 -0.14 11.26
CA ILE A 80 -18.29 0.09 12.70
C ILE A 80 -18.96 1.45 12.96
N ILE A 81 -18.57 2.50 12.23
CA ILE A 81 -19.19 3.82 12.38
C ILE A 81 -20.67 3.77 11.95
N LEU A 82 -21.01 3.06 10.87
CA LEU A 82 -22.41 2.87 10.48
C LEU A 82 -23.21 2.16 11.57
N LEU A 83 -22.66 1.14 12.23
CA LEU A 83 -23.30 0.51 13.39
C LEU A 83 -23.46 1.48 14.56
N TYR A 84 -22.44 2.31 14.82
CA TYR A 84 -22.49 3.34 15.84
C TYR A 84 -23.59 4.37 15.56
N MET A 85 -23.79 4.79 14.30
CA MET A 85 -24.86 5.72 13.93
C MET A 85 -26.26 5.15 14.22
N ASN A 86 -26.46 3.86 13.95
CA ASN A 86 -27.76 3.22 14.12
C ASN A 86 -28.05 2.81 15.57
N THR A 87 -27.02 2.41 16.32
CA THR A 87 -27.16 1.91 17.70
C THR A 87 -26.02 2.43 18.59
N PRO A 88 -25.97 3.74 18.88
CA PRO A 88 -24.83 4.34 19.58
C PRO A 88 -24.66 3.81 21.01
N THR A 89 -25.76 3.51 21.70
CA THR A 89 -25.76 2.97 23.07
C THR A 89 -25.24 1.54 23.16
N VAL A 90 -25.52 0.72 22.14
CA VAL A 90 -25.02 -0.67 22.09
C VAL A 90 -23.52 -0.66 21.89
N VAL A 91 -23.03 0.10 20.90
CA VAL A 91 -21.60 0.19 20.60
C VAL A 91 -20.82 0.77 21.79
N SER A 92 -21.36 1.81 22.43
CA SER A 92 -20.70 2.39 23.61
C SER A 92 -20.70 1.44 24.80
N SER A 93 -21.77 0.68 25.03
CA SER A 93 -21.80 -0.34 26.08
C SER A 93 -20.77 -1.43 25.84
N TRP A 94 -20.62 -1.93 24.60
CA TRP A 94 -19.63 -2.94 24.25
C TRP A 94 -18.21 -2.46 24.49
N ILE A 95 -17.90 -1.21 24.11
CA ILE A 95 -16.57 -0.62 24.32
C ILE A 95 -16.31 -0.43 25.81
N ASN A 96 -17.26 0.12 26.56
CA ASN A 96 -17.10 0.32 28.01
C ASN A 96 -16.97 -1.02 28.75
N SER A 97 -17.74 -2.05 28.39
CA SER A 97 -17.58 -3.40 28.95
C SER A 97 -16.21 -4.01 28.61
N PHE A 98 -15.75 -3.86 27.37
CA PHE A 98 -14.44 -4.33 26.96
C PHE A 98 -13.33 -3.64 27.76
N LEU A 99 -13.36 -2.32 27.89
CA LEU A 99 -12.38 -1.57 28.69
C LEU A 99 -12.46 -1.90 30.18
N GLY A 100 -13.66 -2.00 30.75
CA GLY A 100 -13.86 -2.40 32.15
C GLY A 100 -13.22 -3.75 32.46
N SER A 101 -13.33 -4.72 31.54
CA SER A 101 -12.70 -6.04 31.68
C SER A 101 -11.16 -6.00 31.68
N GLN A 102 -10.55 -5.02 31.00
CA GLN A 102 -9.09 -4.86 30.97
C GLN A 102 -8.54 -4.15 32.21
N VAL A 103 -9.35 -3.33 32.87
CA VAL A 103 -8.96 -2.55 34.05
C VAL A 103 -9.27 -3.30 35.36
N GLY A 104 -9.85 -4.50 35.29
CA GLY A 104 -10.19 -5.31 36.47
C GLY A 104 -11.35 -4.74 37.29
N LEU A 105 -12.20 -3.92 36.66
CA LEU A 105 -13.44 -3.47 37.27
C LEU A 105 -14.48 -4.59 37.10
N ASP A 106 -14.70 -5.34 38.16
CA ASP A 106 -15.71 -6.41 38.19
C ASP A 106 -17.09 -5.86 37.82
N ALA A 107 -17.78 -6.57 36.93
CA ALA A 107 -19.13 -6.26 36.43
C ALA A 107 -20.21 -6.13 37.53
N ASN A 108 -19.87 -6.46 38.79
CA ASN A 108 -20.76 -6.43 39.94
C ASN A 108 -20.79 -5.08 40.69
N ASN A 109 -19.84 -4.18 40.43
CA ASN A 109 -19.84 -2.84 41.01
C ASN A 109 -20.16 -1.84 39.90
N ASN A 110 -21.44 -1.48 39.76
CA ASN A 110 -22.03 -0.43 38.91
C ASN A 110 -21.26 -0.11 37.62
N PRO A 111 -21.78 -0.41 36.42
CA PRO A 111 -21.09 -0.12 35.16
C PRO A 111 -20.77 1.38 35.08
N ILE A 112 -19.51 1.73 35.36
CA ILE A 112 -19.03 3.10 35.23
C ILE A 112 -18.92 3.31 33.72
N ASN A 113 -19.70 4.24 33.17
CA ASN A 113 -19.45 4.76 31.83
C ASN A 113 -18.11 5.50 31.88
N VAL A 114 -17.02 4.76 31.64
CA VAL A 114 -15.65 5.30 31.65
C VAL A 114 -15.49 6.32 30.53
N ILE A 115 -16.18 6.08 29.40
CA ILE A 115 -16.07 6.90 28.19
C ILE A 115 -17.46 7.29 27.69
N ASP A 116 -17.63 8.59 27.43
CA ASP A 116 -18.82 9.16 26.78
C ASP A 116 -18.97 8.68 25.34
N VAL A 117 -20.22 8.53 24.91
CA VAL A 117 -20.60 8.12 23.56
C VAL A 117 -20.00 9.05 22.51
N SER A 118 -20.04 10.37 22.75
CA SER A 118 -19.49 11.38 21.84
C SER A 118 -17.98 11.26 21.65
N PHE A 119 -17.26 10.88 22.71
CA PHE A 119 -15.81 10.67 22.64
C PHE A 119 -15.45 9.47 21.75
N ILE A 120 -16.21 8.39 21.85
CA ILE A 120 -16.04 7.20 21.00
C ILE A 120 -16.24 7.57 19.52
N GLY A 121 -17.26 8.37 19.22
CA GLY A 121 -17.51 8.89 17.87
C GLY A 121 -16.28 9.65 17.33
N ALA A 122 -15.74 10.58 18.11
CA ALA A 122 -14.55 11.36 17.73
C ALA A 122 -13.33 10.46 17.48
N VAL A 123 -13.09 9.44 18.33
CA VAL A 123 -11.98 8.49 18.14
C VAL A 123 -12.12 7.72 16.82
N PHE A 124 -13.33 7.25 16.48
CA PHE A 124 -13.55 6.60 15.20
C PHE A 124 -13.31 7.53 14.02
N TRP A 125 -13.69 8.81 14.13
CA TRP A 125 -13.44 9.82 13.10
C TRP A 125 -11.96 10.10 12.89
N PHE A 126 -11.20 10.29 13.96
CA PHE A 126 -9.75 10.44 13.86
C PHE A 126 -9.09 9.19 13.30
N GLY A 127 -9.54 8.00 13.71
CA GLY A 127 -9.08 6.73 13.16
C GLY A 127 -9.33 6.64 11.65
N LEU A 128 -10.53 6.99 11.21
CA LEU A 128 -10.89 6.99 9.79
C LEU A 128 -10.05 7.99 8.99
N LEU A 129 -9.85 9.22 9.49
CA LEU A 129 -8.98 10.22 8.87
C LEU A 129 -7.56 9.68 8.71
N SER A 130 -6.97 9.12 9.77
CA SER A 130 -5.60 8.61 9.77
C SER A 130 -5.41 7.46 8.77
N ILE A 131 -6.33 6.49 8.77
CA ILE A 131 -6.30 5.35 7.85
C ILE A 131 -6.49 5.81 6.41
N SER A 132 -7.45 6.71 6.15
CA SER A 132 -7.74 7.25 4.83
C SER A 132 -6.56 8.03 4.26
N HIS A 133 -5.93 8.88 5.09
CA HIS A 133 -4.75 9.64 4.69
C HIS A 133 -3.58 8.70 4.33
N THR A 134 -3.29 7.72 5.17
CA THR A 134 -2.24 6.72 4.93
C THR A 134 -2.54 5.90 3.66
N TYR A 135 -3.81 5.56 3.43
CA TYR A 135 -4.26 4.87 2.23
C TYR A 135 -3.98 5.72 0.97
N PHE A 136 -4.40 6.99 0.94
CA PHE A 136 -4.16 7.88 -0.19
C PHE A 136 -2.68 8.03 -0.52
N GLN A 137 -1.84 8.23 0.49
CA GLN A 137 -0.39 8.28 0.32
C GLN A 137 0.16 6.98 -0.27
N THR A 138 -0.32 5.84 0.20
CA THR A 138 0.12 4.52 -0.26
C THR A 138 -0.29 4.27 -1.71
N VAL A 139 -1.51 4.64 -2.12
CA VAL A 139 -1.95 4.54 -3.51
C VAL A 139 -1.05 5.38 -4.43
N LEU A 140 -0.84 6.65 -4.10
CA LEU A 140 0.03 7.53 -4.90
C LEU A 140 1.49 7.04 -4.92
N HIS A 141 1.97 6.44 -3.84
CA HIS A 141 3.29 5.84 -3.79
C HIS A 141 3.39 4.64 -4.74
N VAL A 142 2.44 3.70 -4.69
CA VAL A 142 2.37 2.54 -5.60
C VAL A 142 2.39 2.99 -7.07
N GLU A 143 1.60 4.00 -7.43
CA GLU A 143 1.58 4.51 -8.81
C GLU A 143 2.90 5.17 -9.24
N ARG A 144 3.63 5.80 -8.33
CA ARG A 144 4.97 6.33 -8.63
C ARG A 144 5.98 5.21 -8.79
N GLN A 145 5.93 4.19 -7.93
CA GLN A 145 6.83 3.04 -8.00
C GLN A 145 6.62 2.23 -9.28
N TRP A 146 5.38 1.99 -9.71
CA TRP A 146 5.10 1.33 -11.00
C TRP A 146 5.77 2.06 -12.18
N ASN A 147 5.63 3.38 -12.26
CA ASN A 147 6.26 4.17 -13.32
C ASN A 147 7.80 4.07 -13.28
N TYR A 148 8.37 4.00 -12.08
CA TYR A 148 9.81 3.85 -11.92
C TYR A 148 10.29 2.45 -12.33
N VAL A 149 9.58 1.40 -11.92
CA VAL A 149 9.85 0.02 -12.34
C VAL A 149 9.80 -0.11 -13.87
N TYR A 150 8.81 0.49 -14.54
CA TYR A 150 8.76 0.48 -16.01
C TYR A 150 9.97 1.14 -16.66
N LYS A 151 10.51 2.21 -16.07
CA LYS A 151 11.74 2.85 -16.56
C LYS A 151 12.95 1.93 -16.38
N LEU A 152 13.06 1.26 -15.24
CA LEU A 152 14.12 0.28 -14.98
C LEU A 152 14.04 -0.93 -15.92
N GLU A 153 12.83 -1.44 -16.18
CA GLU A 153 12.64 -2.53 -17.16
C GLU A 153 13.08 -2.09 -18.55
N GLY A 154 12.75 -0.87 -18.98
CA GLY A 154 13.19 -0.32 -20.27
C GLY A 154 14.71 -0.22 -20.38
N GLN A 155 15.38 0.25 -19.32
CA GLN A 155 16.84 0.31 -19.28
C GLN A 155 17.48 -1.08 -19.30
N LEU A 156 16.91 -2.05 -18.57
CA LEU A 156 17.47 -3.39 -18.44
C LEU A 156 17.23 -4.23 -19.69
N SER A 157 16.06 -4.12 -20.31
CA SER A 157 15.72 -4.84 -21.55
C SER A 157 16.55 -4.37 -22.76
N ALA A 158 16.97 -3.10 -22.78
CA ALA A 158 17.88 -2.58 -23.81
C ALA A 158 19.24 -3.30 -23.85
N TYR A 159 19.72 -3.88 -22.73
CA TYR A 159 20.94 -4.69 -22.71
C TYR A 159 20.78 -6.08 -23.35
N PHE A 160 19.55 -6.50 -23.64
CA PHE A 160 19.23 -7.84 -24.15
C PHE A 160 18.37 -7.80 -25.42
N ASP A 161 18.49 -6.75 -26.23
CA ASP A 161 17.69 -6.54 -27.45
C ASP A 161 16.17 -6.69 -27.21
N ASP A 162 15.68 -6.19 -26.08
CA ASP A 162 14.28 -6.32 -25.66
C ASP A 162 13.79 -7.78 -25.48
N LYS A 163 14.68 -8.79 -25.38
CA LYS A 163 14.31 -10.21 -25.23
C LYS A 163 14.24 -10.68 -23.78
N ALA A 164 14.98 -10.05 -22.88
CA ALA A 164 15.02 -10.42 -21.46
C ALA A 164 14.51 -9.28 -20.56
N PHE A 165 14.16 -9.62 -19.32
CA PHE A 165 13.63 -8.68 -18.30
C PHE A 165 12.33 -7.96 -18.66
N ILE A 166 11.54 -8.53 -19.58
CA ILE A 166 10.21 -8.07 -19.97
C ILE A 166 9.11 -8.59 -19.02
N ARG A 167 9.46 -8.87 -17.76
CA ARG A 167 8.72 -9.76 -16.84
C ARG A 167 7.27 -9.30 -16.62
N GLU A 168 7.05 -7.98 -16.57
CA GLU A 168 5.71 -7.39 -16.64
C GLU A 168 5.48 -6.53 -17.91
N GLY A 169 6.55 -5.96 -18.50
CA GLY A 169 6.54 -4.94 -19.55
C GLY A 169 5.54 -5.05 -20.72
N LYS A 170 5.70 -5.99 -21.65
CA LYS A 170 4.88 -6.04 -22.89
C LYS A 170 3.83 -7.16 -22.86
N HIS A 171 4.19 -8.34 -22.35
CA HIS A 171 3.36 -9.54 -22.45
C HIS A 171 2.22 -9.61 -21.41
N TYR A 172 2.45 -9.12 -20.18
CA TYR A 172 1.43 -9.09 -19.12
C TYR A 172 0.39 -7.98 -19.38
N ARG A 173 0.84 -6.88 -20.01
CA ARG A 173 0.04 -5.71 -20.36
C ARG A 173 -1.00 -6.00 -21.44
N ASP A 174 -0.69 -6.87 -22.40
CA ASP A 174 -1.61 -7.19 -23.51
C ASP A 174 -2.70 -8.20 -23.09
N GLN A 175 -2.38 -9.19 -22.25
CA GLN A 175 -3.33 -10.27 -21.93
C GLN A 175 -4.20 -10.01 -20.69
N LYS A 176 -3.83 -9.10 -19.78
CA LYS A 176 -4.52 -8.92 -18.48
C LYS A 176 -5.23 -7.57 -18.28
N ARG A 177 -5.51 -6.84 -19.36
CA ARG A 177 -6.10 -5.47 -19.32
C ARG A 177 -7.38 -5.41 -18.47
N LYS A 178 -8.30 -6.37 -18.62
CA LYS A 178 -9.63 -6.28 -17.96
C LYS A 178 -9.56 -6.29 -16.44
N PHE A 179 -8.87 -7.26 -15.84
CA PHE A 179 -8.79 -7.38 -14.38
C PHE A 179 -7.95 -6.26 -13.76
N SER A 180 -6.81 -5.92 -14.38
CA SER A 180 -5.98 -4.81 -13.90
C SER A 180 -6.71 -3.46 -13.97
N SER A 181 -7.45 -3.21 -15.06
CA SER A 181 -8.31 -2.03 -15.18
C SER A 181 -9.41 -2.01 -14.12
N TRP A 182 -10.01 -3.17 -13.81
CA TRP A 182 -11.00 -3.28 -12.74
C TRP A 182 -10.41 -2.98 -11.35
N THR A 183 -9.25 -3.57 -11.02
CA THR A 183 -8.53 -3.26 -9.77
C THR A 183 -8.19 -1.77 -9.68
N LYS A 184 -7.73 -1.17 -10.79
CA LYS A 184 -7.45 0.26 -10.86
C LYS A 184 -8.70 1.09 -10.59
N PHE A 185 -9.82 0.77 -11.22
CA PHE A 185 -11.11 1.42 -10.97
C PHE A 185 -11.53 1.33 -9.49
N ILE A 186 -11.39 0.17 -8.85
CA ILE A 186 -11.72 0.00 -7.43
C ILE A 186 -10.93 1.00 -6.56
N PHE A 187 -9.61 1.03 -6.69
CA PHE A 187 -8.79 1.82 -5.78
C PHE A 187 -8.76 3.32 -6.13
N TRP A 188 -8.88 3.66 -7.42
CA TRP A 188 -8.81 5.04 -7.89
C TRP A 188 -10.14 5.77 -7.82
N ASN A 189 -11.25 5.08 -8.12
CA ASN A 189 -12.56 5.71 -8.26
C ASN A 189 -13.53 5.23 -7.19
N LEU A 190 -13.74 3.91 -7.06
CA LEU A 190 -14.73 3.38 -6.13
C LEU A 190 -14.40 3.74 -4.68
N SER A 191 -13.14 3.55 -4.26
CA SER A 191 -12.70 3.83 -2.89
C SER A 191 -12.92 5.29 -2.44
N PRO A 192 -12.42 6.33 -3.14
CA PRO A 192 -12.68 7.71 -2.74
C PRO A 192 -14.16 8.09 -2.89
N THR A 193 -14.88 7.58 -3.90
CA THR A 193 -16.32 7.85 -4.04
C THR A 193 -17.12 7.27 -2.87
N LEU A 194 -16.83 6.03 -2.47
CA LEU A 194 -17.47 5.41 -1.30
C LEU A 194 -17.21 6.23 -0.04
N LEU A 195 -15.97 6.65 0.18
CA LEU A 195 -15.61 7.47 1.33
C LEU A 195 -16.30 8.85 1.28
N PHE A 196 -16.41 9.47 0.10
CA PHE A 196 -17.12 10.74 -0.07
C PHE A 196 -18.60 10.61 0.28
N VAL A 197 -19.29 9.61 -0.28
CA VAL A 197 -20.71 9.36 0.02
C VAL A 197 -20.91 9.13 1.51
N PHE A 198 -20.02 8.36 2.12
CA PHE A 198 -20.06 8.10 3.56
C PHE A 198 -19.88 9.38 4.39
N VAL A 199 -18.91 10.25 4.06
CA VAL A 199 -18.69 11.51 4.78
C VAL A 199 -19.87 12.47 4.62
N VAL A 200 -20.45 12.56 3.42
CA VAL A 200 -21.66 13.37 3.20
C VAL A 200 -22.84 12.83 4.02
N PHE A 201 -23.05 11.51 4.01
CA PHE A 201 -24.08 10.87 4.82
C PHE A 201 -23.88 11.14 6.31
N TRP A 202 -22.64 11.03 6.81
CA TRP A 202 -22.31 11.37 8.18
C TRP A 202 -22.61 12.83 8.52
N LEU A 203 -22.22 13.78 7.67
CA LEU A 203 -22.49 15.20 7.93
C LEU A 203 -23.99 15.46 8.04
N VAL A 204 -24.81 14.83 7.18
CA VAL A 204 -26.26 14.94 7.27
C VAL A 204 -26.78 14.40 8.61
N PHE A 205 -26.30 13.24 9.05
CA PHE A 205 -26.63 12.68 10.37
C PHE A 205 -26.17 13.60 11.52
N LEU A 206 -24.96 14.15 11.42
CA LEU A 206 -24.38 15.02 12.44
C LEU A 206 -25.24 16.26 12.69
N PHE A 207 -25.75 16.89 11.62
CA PHE A 207 -26.55 18.11 11.73
C PHE A 207 -28.05 17.85 11.98
N LYS A 208 -28.57 16.66 11.69
CA LYS A 208 -30.01 16.35 11.85
C LYS A 208 -30.35 15.57 13.10
N GLU A 209 -29.50 14.65 13.53
CA GLU A 209 -29.88 13.59 14.48
C GLU A 209 -28.97 13.49 15.70
N SER A 210 -27.72 13.95 15.64
CA SER A 210 -26.70 13.56 16.62
C SER A 210 -26.96 14.08 18.05
N GLY A 211 -27.63 15.24 18.19
CA GLY A 211 -27.87 15.88 19.50
C GLY A 211 -26.59 16.16 20.31
N ALA A 212 -25.40 16.03 19.71
CA ALA A 212 -24.13 16.06 20.42
C ALA A 212 -23.78 17.47 20.92
N PRO A 213 -23.00 17.59 22.01
CA PRO A 213 -22.50 18.87 22.47
C PRO A 213 -21.69 19.59 21.39
N ILE A 214 -21.78 20.93 21.39
CA ILE A 214 -21.18 21.81 20.37
C ILE A 214 -19.68 21.53 20.15
N GLY A 215 -18.93 21.21 21.21
CA GLY A 215 -17.50 20.90 21.13
C GLY A 215 -17.21 19.67 20.26
N TYR A 216 -17.97 18.58 20.43
CA TYR A 216 -17.81 17.37 19.62
C TYR A 216 -18.28 17.59 18.18
N LEU A 217 -19.36 18.34 17.97
CA LEU A 217 -19.81 18.74 16.65
C LEU A 217 -18.71 19.48 15.87
N ALA A 218 -17.99 20.39 16.52
CA ALA A 218 -16.89 21.13 15.90
C ALA A 218 -15.73 20.22 15.51
N ILE A 219 -15.35 19.27 16.39
CA ILE A 219 -14.26 18.31 16.12
C ILE A 219 -14.62 17.39 14.95
N ASP A 220 -15.82 16.82 14.94
CA ASP A 220 -16.27 15.91 13.89
C ASP A 220 -16.40 16.64 12.54
N SER A 221 -16.88 17.89 12.56
CA SER A 221 -16.96 18.75 11.37
C SER A 221 -15.57 19.07 10.83
N LEU A 222 -14.63 19.48 11.68
CA LEU A 222 -13.26 19.78 11.29
C LEU A 222 -12.56 18.54 10.71
N THR A 223 -12.77 17.38 11.33
CA THR A 223 -12.20 16.11 10.89
C THR A 223 -12.77 15.68 9.53
N SER A 224 -14.08 15.86 9.34
CA SER A 224 -14.77 15.61 8.06
C SER A 224 -14.23 16.51 6.95
N VAL A 225 -14.08 17.81 7.21
CA VAL A 225 -13.50 18.77 6.25
C VAL A 225 -12.05 18.41 5.91
N SER A 226 -11.23 18.07 6.91
CA SER A 226 -9.84 17.63 6.71
C SER A 226 -9.74 16.38 5.84
N LEU A 227 -10.67 15.44 6.03
CA LEU A 227 -10.77 14.22 5.23
C LEU A 227 -11.17 14.53 3.77
N LEU A 228 -12.14 15.43 3.56
CA LEU A 228 -12.54 15.89 2.22
C LEU A 228 -11.40 16.62 1.50
N ILE A 229 -10.64 17.49 2.20
CA ILE A 229 -9.46 18.16 1.64
C ILE A 229 -8.40 17.12 1.25
N SER A 230 -8.11 16.17 2.14
CA SER A 230 -7.15 15.08 1.87
C SER A 230 -7.55 14.28 0.64
N MET A 231 -8.84 13.97 0.50
CA MET A 231 -9.38 13.27 -0.67
C MET A 231 -9.29 14.12 -1.95
N GLY A 232 -9.60 15.41 -1.88
CA GLY A 232 -9.48 16.33 -3.02
C GLY A 232 -8.04 16.44 -3.52
N LEU A 233 -7.06 16.58 -2.61
CA LEU A 233 -5.64 16.59 -2.94
C LEU A 233 -5.19 15.25 -3.55
N TYR A 234 -5.68 14.13 -3.01
CA TYR A 234 -5.42 12.80 -3.55
C TYR A 234 -5.91 12.68 -5.01
N LEU A 235 -7.17 13.06 -5.28
CA LEU A 235 -7.74 13.02 -6.62
C LEU A 235 -6.98 13.94 -7.58
N LEU A 236 -6.65 15.16 -7.15
CA LEU A 236 -5.86 16.09 -7.95
C LEU A 236 -4.49 15.50 -8.33
N ALA A 237 -3.78 14.91 -7.36
CA ALA A 237 -2.49 14.27 -7.59
C ALA A 237 -2.60 13.05 -8.53
N LEU A 238 -3.71 12.33 -8.47
CA LEU A 238 -3.98 11.16 -9.31
C LEU A 238 -4.26 11.56 -10.76
N TYR A 239 -5.08 12.59 -10.98
CA TYR A 239 -5.50 13.02 -12.32
C TYR A 239 -4.48 13.94 -13.00
N LYS A 240 -3.75 14.80 -12.27
CA LYS A 240 -2.70 15.67 -12.85
C LYS A 240 -1.52 14.89 -13.46
N LYS A 241 -1.36 13.62 -13.07
CA LYS A 241 -0.29 12.73 -13.54
C LYS A 241 -0.64 11.99 -14.85
N LYS A 242 -1.91 12.04 -15.27
CA LYS A 242 -2.33 11.64 -16.62
C LYS A 242 -2.09 12.78 -17.59
#